data_AF-A0A3V2NZD6-F1
#
_entry.id   AF-A0A3V2NZD6-F1
#
_cell.length_a   1.000
_cell.length_b   1.000
_cell.length_c   1.000
_cell.angle_alpha   90.00
_cell.angle_beta   90.00
_cell.angle_gamma   90.00
#
_symmetry.space_group_name_H-M   'P 1'
#
loop_
_entity.id
_entity.type
_entity.pdbx_description
1 polymer ?
#
loop_
_entity_poly.entity_id
_entity_poly.type
_entity_poly.pdbx_seq_one_letter_code
_entity_poly.pdbx_strand_id
1 'polypeptide(L)'
;MIKLNRLPSPVVLRDNCTAWTKNLMALVDKYGGYNKIPAKEKEPALRFYRHEDIKQTLKASTHGKCAFCEGIPDETGYAEVEHFYPKSLYTEKTFEWENLLYACKACNNQKLNHDTYHLPIVNPYDNDPDEYFTYNDIMIRPKKEDYQEIAERTIKVCGLSSPRLITARSKILVSFRIFEQELSTALSKFHDARTEKSKEDRARKISEALDTIESMAKPDAKLSHFYRFLLNSSAVYHQAKDELNNYLCEVL
;
A
#
# COMPACT_ATOMS: atom_id res chain seq x y z
N MET A 1 2.18 0.17 4.02
CA MET A 1 2.56 0.72 2.71
C MET A 1 3.52 -0.29 2.09
N ILE A 2 3.52 -0.49 0.78
CA ILE A 2 4.46 -1.41 0.09
C ILE A 2 5.23 -0.65 -0.98
N LYS A 3 6.41 -1.17 -1.37
CA LYS A 3 7.12 -0.65 -2.54
C LYS A 3 6.24 -0.82 -3.78
N LEU A 4 6.16 0.24 -4.57
CA LEU A 4 5.38 0.26 -5.81
C LEU A 4 6.30 0.50 -7.00
N ASN A 5 5.90 -0.06 -8.13
CA ASN A 5 6.57 0.13 -9.40
C ASN A 5 5.65 0.92 -10.32
N ARG A 6 6.13 2.07 -10.79
CA ARG A 6 5.35 2.94 -11.67
C ARG A 6 5.29 2.31 -13.06
N LEU A 7 4.07 2.20 -13.61
CA LEU A 7 3.89 1.82 -15.01
C LEU A 7 4.21 3.01 -15.93
N PRO A 8 4.48 2.77 -17.23
CA PRO A 8 4.62 3.85 -18.20
C PRO A 8 3.42 4.80 -18.19
N SER A 9 3.67 6.10 -18.31
CA SER A 9 2.62 7.12 -18.39
C SER A 9 1.66 6.82 -19.55
N PRO A 10 0.34 6.89 -19.35
CA PRO A 10 -0.63 6.65 -20.41
C PRO A 10 -0.51 7.70 -21.50
N VAL A 11 -0.75 7.28 -22.74
CA VAL A 11 -0.66 8.09 -23.96
C VAL A 11 -1.37 9.44 -23.80
N VAL A 12 -2.59 9.43 -23.26
CA VAL A 12 -3.39 10.65 -23.06
C VAL A 12 -2.69 11.69 -22.18
N LEU A 13 -2.00 11.27 -21.12
CA LEU A 13 -1.27 12.19 -20.24
C LEU A 13 0.01 12.65 -20.92
N ARG A 14 0.78 11.73 -21.48
CA ARG A 14 2.06 12.02 -22.15
C ARG A 14 1.88 13.05 -23.28
N ASP A 15 0.85 12.87 -24.10
CA ASP A 15 0.64 13.70 -25.29
C ASP A 15 0.05 15.08 -24.94
N ASN A 16 -0.59 15.23 -23.77
CA ASN A 16 -1.29 16.47 -23.40
C ASN A 16 -0.73 17.21 -22.18
N CYS A 17 0.17 16.61 -21.39
CA CYS A 17 0.68 17.16 -20.13
C CYS A 17 1.16 18.61 -20.29
N THR A 18 2.00 18.89 -21.29
CA THR A 18 2.52 20.25 -21.55
C THR A 18 1.41 21.27 -21.81
N ALA A 19 0.41 20.91 -22.63
CA ALA A 19 -0.69 21.80 -22.97
C ALA A 19 -1.61 22.04 -21.77
N TRP A 20 -1.94 20.99 -21.00
CA TRP A 20 -2.77 21.09 -19.80
C TRP A 20 -2.10 21.93 -18.71
N THR A 21 -0.81 21.70 -18.46
CA THR A 21 -0.04 22.52 -17.51
C THR A 21 -0.02 23.99 -17.94
N LYS A 22 0.27 24.28 -19.21
CA LYS A 22 0.27 25.65 -19.72
C LYS A 22 -1.09 26.35 -19.53
N ASN A 23 -2.18 25.65 -19.81
CA ASN A 23 -3.54 26.20 -19.64
C ASN A 23 -3.85 26.49 -18.17
N LEU A 24 -3.46 25.61 -17.25
CA LEU A 24 -3.65 25.82 -15.82
C LEU A 24 -2.79 26.99 -15.30
N MET A 25 -1.54 27.10 -15.76
CA MET A 25 -0.65 28.21 -15.38
C MET A 25 -1.14 29.56 -15.92
N ALA A 26 -1.72 29.61 -17.12
CA ALA A 26 -2.34 30.83 -17.64
C ALA A 26 -3.49 31.32 -16.74
N LEU A 27 -4.25 30.41 -16.11
CA LEU A 27 -5.25 30.79 -15.10
C LEU A 27 -4.59 31.30 -13.81
N VAL A 28 -3.50 30.69 -13.37
CA VAL A 28 -2.73 31.18 -12.21
C VAL A 28 -2.25 32.61 -12.45
N ASP A 29 -1.70 32.90 -13.62
CA ASP A 29 -1.23 34.23 -14.01
C ASP A 29 -2.37 35.25 -14.06
N LYS A 30 -3.49 34.87 -14.69
CA LYS A 30 -4.71 35.70 -14.79
C LYS A 30 -5.29 36.10 -13.44
N TYR A 31 -5.31 35.18 -12.48
CA TYR A 31 -5.95 35.38 -11.17
C TYR A 31 -4.96 35.68 -10.03
N GLY A 32 -3.65 35.67 -10.30
CA GLY A 32 -2.59 35.92 -9.32
C GLY A 32 -2.49 34.85 -8.23
N GLY A 33 -2.71 33.58 -8.60
CA GLY A 33 -2.55 32.40 -7.72
C GLY A 33 -3.62 31.32 -7.89
N TYR A 34 -3.23 30.05 -7.68
CA TYR A 34 -4.12 28.88 -7.80
C TYR A 34 -5.41 28.99 -6.97
N ASN A 35 -5.30 29.44 -5.71
CA ASN A 35 -6.44 29.56 -4.80
C ASN A 35 -7.43 30.65 -5.23
N LYS A 36 -7.01 31.60 -6.07
CA LYS A 36 -7.84 32.71 -6.55
C LYS A 36 -8.60 32.41 -7.85
N ILE A 37 -8.28 31.30 -8.53
CA ILE A 37 -8.98 30.90 -9.76
C ILE A 37 -10.45 30.54 -9.43
N PRO A 38 -11.45 31.14 -10.08
CA PRO A 38 -12.86 30.80 -9.89
C PRO A 38 -13.16 29.33 -10.21
N ALA A 39 -14.04 28.70 -9.43
CA ALA A 39 -14.37 27.27 -9.59
C ALA A 39 -14.84 26.90 -11.02
N LYS A 40 -15.61 27.79 -11.66
CA LYS A 40 -16.10 27.63 -13.04
C LYS A 40 -14.99 27.50 -14.10
N GLU A 41 -13.80 28.02 -13.83
CA GLU A 41 -12.63 27.92 -14.71
C GLU A 41 -11.64 26.87 -14.21
N LYS A 42 -11.52 26.70 -12.89
CA LYS A 42 -10.62 25.73 -12.25
C LYS A 42 -11.04 24.28 -12.50
N GLU A 43 -12.30 23.93 -12.30
CA GLU A 43 -12.74 22.52 -12.44
C GLU A 43 -12.57 21.99 -13.87
N PRO A 44 -12.93 22.73 -14.94
CA PRO A 44 -12.66 22.29 -16.31
C PRO A 44 -11.17 22.12 -16.62
N ALA A 45 -10.29 22.95 -16.04
CA ALA A 45 -8.86 22.82 -16.21
C ALA A 45 -8.28 21.62 -15.45
N LEU A 46 -8.83 21.27 -14.29
CA LEU A 46 -8.34 20.20 -13.44
C LEU A 46 -8.88 18.81 -13.82
N ARG A 47 -10.02 18.70 -14.50
CA ARG A 47 -10.64 17.40 -14.79
C ARG A 47 -9.72 16.41 -15.53
N PHE A 48 -8.69 16.89 -16.24
CA PHE A 48 -7.84 16.07 -17.08
C PHE A 48 -7.02 15.03 -16.31
N TYR A 49 -6.52 15.34 -15.09
CA TYR A 49 -5.80 14.33 -14.29
C TYR A 49 -6.74 13.19 -13.82
N ARG A 50 -8.06 13.41 -13.89
CA ARG A 50 -9.09 12.41 -13.56
C ARG A 50 -9.49 11.56 -14.78
N HIS A 51 -8.79 11.67 -15.91
CA HIS A 51 -9.05 10.86 -17.10
C HIS A 51 -8.96 9.35 -16.76
N GLU A 52 -9.84 8.54 -17.35
CA GLU A 52 -9.97 7.13 -16.96
C GLU A 52 -8.69 6.34 -17.21
N ASP A 53 -8.01 6.53 -18.34
CA ASP A 53 -6.71 5.89 -18.62
C ASP A 53 -5.65 6.20 -17.56
N ILE A 54 -5.61 7.44 -17.03
CA ILE A 54 -4.71 7.82 -15.94
C ILE A 54 -5.06 7.06 -14.67
N LYS A 55 -6.34 7.08 -14.30
CA LYS A 55 -6.84 6.39 -13.12
C LYS A 55 -6.59 4.87 -13.18
N GLN A 56 -6.88 4.23 -14.31
CA GLN A 56 -6.70 2.79 -14.50
C GLN A 56 -5.22 2.39 -14.52
N THR A 57 -4.36 3.20 -15.14
CA THR A 57 -2.91 2.93 -15.13
C THR A 57 -2.34 3.08 -13.71
N LEU A 58 -2.74 4.11 -12.97
CA LEU A 58 -2.36 4.28 -11.56
C LEU A 58 -2.85 3.10 -10.73
N LYS A 59 -4.13 2.73 -10.85
CA LYS A 59 -4.73 1.59 -10.15
C LYS A 59 -3.96 0.30 -10.41
N ALA A 60 -3.62 0.01 -11.67
CA ALA A 60 -2.85 -1.17 -12.03
C ALA A 60 -1.46 -1.16 -11.38
N SER A 61 -0.78 -0.01 -11.40
CA SER A 61 0.56 0.16 -10.79
C SER A 61 0.59 0.01 -9.27
N THR A 62 -0.57 0.08 -8.60
CA THR A 62 -0.70 -0.10 -7.15
C THR A 62 -1.40 -1.41 -6.76
N HIS A 63 -1.58 -2.33 -7.71
CA HIS A 63 -2.34 -3.57 -7.52
C HIS A 63 -3.79 -3.33 -7.04
N GLY A 64 -4.40 -2.22 -7.46
CA GLY A 64 -5.74 -1.82 -7.03
C GLY A 64 -5.82 -1.24 -5.61
N LYS A 65 -4.68 -1.05 -4.94
CA LYS A 65 -4.64 -0.57 -3.55
C LYS A 65 -4.28 0.91 -3.46
N CYS A 66 -4.74 1.57 -2.42
CA CYS A 66 -4.29 2.90 -2.05
C CYS A 66 -2.77 2.88 -1.80
N ALA A 67 -2.04 3.76 -2.48
CA ALA A 67 -0.58 3.85 -2.41
C ALA A 67 -0.08 4.03 -0.97
N PHE A 68 -0.85 4.69 -0.10
CA PHE A 68 -0.44 4.92 1.28
C PHE A 68 -0.88 3.81 2.24
N CYS A 69 -2.20 3.57 2.34
CA CYS A 69 -2.75 2.71 3.40
C CYS A 69 -2.95 1.25 3.00
N GLU A 70 -2.71 0.87 1.74
CA GLU A 70 -2.97 -0.46 1.17
C GLU A 70 -4.42 -0.97 1.29
N GLY A 71 -5.37 -0.10 1.68
CA GLY A 71 -6.80 -0.41 1.52
C GLY A 71 -7.19 -0.39 0.04
N ILE A 72 -8.26 -1.10 -0.32
CA ILE A 72 -8.77 -1.17 -1.70
C ILE A 72 -9.82 -0.06 -1.86
N PRO A 73 -9.54 1.06 -2.58
CA PRO A 73 -10.47 2.18 -2.67
C PRO A 73 -11.82 1.80 -3.30
N ASP A 74 -11.80 0.84 -4.23
CA ASP A 74 -12.98 0.36 -4.96
C ASP A 74 -14.02 -0.32 -4.08
N GLU A 75 -13.61 -0.98 -2.99
CA GLU A 75 -14.55 -1.55 -2.00
C GLU A 75 -15.46 -0.49 -1.38
N THR A 76 -15.02 0.77 -1.39
CA THR A 76 -15.78 1.91 -0.85
C THR A 76 -16.32 2.83 -1.93
N GLY A 77 -15.97 2.62 -3.20
CA GLY A 77 -16.32 3.52 -4.31
C GLY A 77 -15.58 4.87 -4.33
N TYR A 78 -14.58 5.07 -3.45
CA TYR A 78 -13.91 6.36 -3.26
C TYR A 78 -12.42 6.32 -3.64
N ALA A 79 -12.16 6.07 -4.93
CA ALA A 79 -10.83 6.16 -5.53
C ALA A 79 -10.57 7.56 -6.11
N GLU A 80 -9.41 8.15 -5.78
CA GLU A 80 -9.00 9.46 -6.25
C GLU A 80 -7.57 9.41 -6.82
N VAL A 81 -7.30 10.31 -7.77
CA VAL A 81 -5.95 10.59 -8.25
C VAL A 81 -5.35 11.65 -7.34
N GLU A 82 -4.42 11.23 -6.49
CA GLU A 82 -3.75 12.07 -5.52
C GLU A 82 -2.46 12.66 -6.09
N HIS A 83 -2.14 13.89 -5.67
CA HIS A 83 -0.92 14.59 -6.04
C HIS A 83 0.07 14.54 -4.89
N PHE A 84 1.26 13.96 -5.11
CA PHE A 84 2.29 13.88 -4.07
C PHE A 84 2.68 15.28 -3.58
N TYR A 85 3.12 16.11 -4.51
CA TYR A 85 3.28 17.56 -4.38
C TYR A 85 1.91 18.21 -4.59
N PRO A 86 1.32 18.84 -3.55
CA PRO A 86 -0.03 19.37 -3.65
C PRO A 86 -0.15 20.44 -4.74
N LYS A 87 -1.09 20.27 -5.66
CA LYS A 87 -1.35 21.22 -6.77
C LYS A 87 -1.65 22.66 -6.33
N SER A 88 -2.05 22.89 -5.08
CA SER A 88 -2.25 24.24 -4.54
C SER A 88 -0.95 24.98 -4.22
N LEU A 89 0.16 24.24 -4.04
CA LEU A 89 1.49 24.76 -3.76
C LEU A 89 2.42 24.59 -4.98
N TYR A 90 2.25 23.50 -5.72
CA TYR A 90 3.04 23.09 -6.89
C TYR A 90 2.12 22.91 -8.09
N THR A 91 1.52 24.01 -8.56
CA THR A 91 0.49 23.96 -9.61
C THR A 91 1.04 23.45 -10.94
N GLU A 92 2.29 23.76 -11.25
CA GLU A 92 3.02 23.29 -12.42
C GLU A 92 3.16 21.75 -12.45
N LYS A 93 3.11 21.10 -11.28
CA LYS A 93 3.22 19.64 -11.13
C LYS A 93 1.90 18.90 -11.27
N THR A 94 0.80 19.59 -11.55
CA THR A 94 -0.55 19.01 -11.56
C THR A 94 -0.70 17.83 -12.53
N PHE A 95 0.02 17.85 -13.64
CA PHE A 95 -0.07 16.82 -14.68
C PHE A 95 1.22 16.01 -14.86
N GLU A 96 2.20 16.17 -13.96
CA GLU A 96 3.41 15.35 -13.97
C GLU A 96 3.04 13.92 -13.53
N TRP A 97 3.34 12.91 -14.35
CA TRP A 97 2.97 11.52 -14.07
C TRP A 97 3.55 11.00 -12.75
N GLU A 98 4.76 11.43 -12.46
CA GLU A 98 5.58 11.13 -11.29
C GLU A 98 4.96 11.72 -10.02
N ASN A 99 4.16 12.78 -10.17
CA ASN A 99 3.43 13.42 -9.09
C ASN A 99 2.07 12.76 -8.79
N LEU A 100 1.58 11.84 -9.63
CA LEU A 100 0.26 11.24 -9.46
C LEU A 100 0.32 9.87 -8.76
N LEU A 101 -0.65 9.62 -7.88
CA LEU A 101 -0.80 8.37 -7.12
C LEU A 101 -2.26 7.91 -7.11
N TYR A 102 -2.45 6.59 -7.03
CA TYR A 102 -3.75 6.00 -6.72
C TYR A 102 -3.99 6.03 -5.21
N ALA A 103 -4.99 6.78 -4.73
CA ALA A 103 -5.27 6.88 -3.30
C ALA A 103 -6.76 6.72 -3.00
N CYS A 104 -7.07 6.29 -1.78
CA CYS A 104 -8.43 6.41 -1.26
C CYS A 104 -8.69 7.84 -0.78
N LYS A 105 -9.94 8.29 -0.88
CA LYS A 105 -10.38 9.61 -0.42
C LYS A 105 -10.00 9.92 1.03
N ALA A 106 -10.01 8.92 1.92
CA ALA A 106 -9.63 9.11 3.32
C ALA A 106 -8.16 9.51 3.48
N CYS A 107 -7.24 8.88 2.74
CA CYS A 107 -5.81 9.24 2.80
C CYS A 107 -5.55 10.56 2.10
N ASN A 108 -6.22 10.82 0.97
CA ASN A 108 -6.12 12.11 0.28
C ASN A 108 -6.58 13.28 1.18
N ASN A 109 -7.77 13.15 1.79
CA ASN A 109 -8.31 14.14 2.72
C ASN A 109 -7.50 14.30 4.02
N GLN A 110 -6.68 13.32 4.39
CA GLN A 110 -5.78 13.44 5.53
C GLN A 110 -4.52 14.23 5.16
N LYS A 111 -3.99 14.02 3.95
CA LYS A 111 -2.77 14.68 3.47
C LYS A 111 -3.02 16.13 3.05
N LEU A 112 -4.14 16.41 2.38
CA LEU A 112 -4.51 17.74 1.86
C LEU A 112 -3.34 18.44 1.15
N ASN A 113 -3.02 19.65 1.57
CA ASN A 113 -1.97 20.49 1.04
C ASN A 113 -0.65 20.38 1.81
N HIS A 114 -0.40 19.27 2.52
CA HIS A 114 0.88 19.04 3.17
C HIS A 114 2.02 19.14 2.16
N ASP A 115 2.95 20.05 2.40
CA ASP A 115 4.08 20.35 1.53
C ASP A 115 5.12 19.21 1.61
N THR A 116 5.02 18.25 0.70
CA THR A 116 5.91 17.09 0.62
C THR A 116 7.29 17.40 0.06
N TYR A 117 7.54 18.61 -0.43
CA TYR A 117 8.87 19.02 -0.86
C TYR A 117 9.68 19.53 0.34
N HIS A 118 9.12 20.45 1.12
CA HIS A 118 9.80 21.00 2.30
C HIS A 118 9.71 20.09 3.54
N LEU A 119 8.62 19.33 3.67
CA LEU A 119 8.39 18.38 4.76
C LEU A 119 8.13 16.99 4.18
N PRO A 120 9.16 16.29 3.67
CA PRO A 120 8.99 15.05 2.91
C PRO A 120 8.29 13.96 3.70
N ILE A 121 7.50 13.16 2.99
CA ILE A 121 6.90 11.91 3.47
C ILE A 121 7.40 10.77 2.58
N VAL A 122 7.19 9.52 2.99
CA VAL A 122 7.56 8.36 2.16
C VAL A 122 6.68 8.31 0.92
N ASN A 123 7.31 8.36 -0.27
CA ASN A 123 6.68 8.06 -1.54
C ASN A 123 6.93 6.59 -1.89
N PRO A 124 5.91 5.72 -1.93
CA PRO A 124 6.12 4.28 -2.19
C PRO A 124 6.66 3.97 -3.59
N TYR A 125 6.62 4.90 -4.54
CA TYR A 125 7.28 4.73 -5.85
C TYR A 125 8.79 4.99 -5.78
N ASP A 126 9.23 5.91 -4.91
CA ASP A 126 10.63 6.35 -4.87
C ASP A 126 11.39 5.65 -3.74
N ASN A 127 10.74 5.47 -2.60
CA ASN A 127 11.28 4.84 -1.40
C ASN A 127 10.78 3.40 -1.27
N ASP A 128 11.50 2.55 -0.53
CA ASP A 128 11.02 1.23 -0.11
C ASP A 128 10.43 1.32 1.31
N PRO A 129 9.10 1.25 1.49
CA PRO A 129 8.46 1.37 2.79
C PRO A 129 8.93 0.35 3.85
N ASP A 130 9.48 -0.80 3.44
CA ASP A 130 10.03 -1.81 4.36
C ASP A 130 11.25 -1.29 5.12
N GLU A 131 11.89 -0.22 4.66
CA GLU A 131 12.98 0.44 5.37
C GLU A 131 12.50 1.45 6.43
N TYR A 132 11.30 1.99 6.25
CA TYR A 132 10.75 3.09 7.04
C TYR A 132 9.81 2.60 8.13
N PHE A 133 9.05 1.54 7.87
CA PHE A 133 7.96 1.12 8.73
C PHE A 133 8.13 -0.29 9.28
N THR A 134 7.74 -0.42 10.54
CA THR A 134 7.51 -1.69 11.22
C THR A 134 6.20 -1.60 12.00
N TYR A 135 5.88 -2.60 12.80
CA TYR A 135 4.75 -2.57 13.71
C TYR A 135 5.16 -2.96 15.12
N ASN A 136 4.41 -2.40 16.07
CA ASN A 136 4.29 -2.94 17.42
C ASN A 136 2.80 -3.27 17.59
N ASP A 137 2.49 -4.56 17.69
CA ASP A 137 1.15 -5.11 17.56
C ASP A 137 0.44 -4.62 16.28
N ILE A 138 -0.64 -3.84 16.42
CA ILE A 138 -1.44 -3.27 15.32
C ILE A 138 -1.03 -1.84 14.96
N MET A 139 -0.07 -1.28 15.70
CA MET A 139 0.38 0.10 15.56
C MET A 139 1.57 0.16 14.63
N ILE A 140 1.43 0.90 13.53
CA ILE A 140 2.57 1.18 12.64
C ILE A 140 3.55 2.11 13.34
N ARG A 141 4.84 1.83 13.20
CA ARG A 141 5.95 2.55 13.84
C ARG A 141 7.08 2.81 12.84
N PRO A 142 7.92 3.83 13.08
CA PRO A 142 9.21 3.93 12.42
C PRO A 142 10.06 2.68 12.68
N LYS A 143 10.83 2.24 11.68
CA LYS A 143 11.68 1.05 11.78
C LYS A 143 13.13 1.38 12.15
N LYS A 144 13.71 2.40 11.50
CA LYS A 144 15.12 2.81 11.65
C LYS A 144 15.18 4.23 12.19
N GLU A 145 16.20 4.51 13.02
CA GLU A 145 16.45 5.83 13.60
C GLU A 145 16.71 6.89 12.52
N ASP A 146 17.54 6.56 11.51
CA ASP A 146 17.85 7.45 10.37
C ASP A 146 16.62 7.93 9.59
N TYR A 147 15.52 7.17 9.64
CA TYR A 147 14.27 7.47 8.94
C TYR A 147 13.12 7.84 9.88
N GLN A 148 13.41 8.05 11.16
CA GLN A 148 12.37 8.22 12.17
C GLN A 148 11.47 9.41 11.86
N GLU A 149 12.04 10.59 11.60
CA GLU A 149 11.26 11.82 11.40
C GLU A 149 10.32 11.71 10.19
N ILE A 150 10.83 11.23 9.04
CA ILE A 150 10.04 11.07 7.82
C ILE A 150 8.96 9.99 7.99
N ALA A 151 9.26 8.89 8.69
CA ALA A 151 8.30 7.84 8.97
C ALA A 151 7.16 8.35 9.89
N GLU A 152 7.49 9.03 10.99
CA GLU A 152 6.50 9.61 11.91
C GLU A 152 5.61 10.64 11.19
N ARG A 153 6.22 11.50 10.38
CA ARG A 153 5.50 12.47 9.56
C ARG A 153 4.55 11.78 8.60
N THR A 154 5.01 10.73 7.91
CA THR A 154 4.17 9.95 6.99
C THR A 154 3.00 9.29 7.72
N ILE A 155 3.24 8.69 8.89
CA ILE A 155 2.19 8.06 9.70
C ILE A 155 1.10 9.08 10.07
N LYS A 156 1.50 10.30 10.46
CA LYS A 156 0.60 11.39 10.81
C LYS A 156 -0.14 11.97 9.60
N VAL A 157 0.59 12.34 8.55
CA VAL A 157 0.06 13.03 7.34
C VAL A 157 -0.80 12.11 6.50
N CYS A 158 -0.48 10.81 6.41
CA CYS A 158 -1.31 9.85 5.66
C CYS A 158 -2.35 9.14 6.54
N GLY A 159 -2.37 9.42 7.85
CA GLY A 159 -3.34 8.83 8.80
C GLY A 159 -3.19 7.32 8.94
N LEU A 160 -1.96 6.81 8.89
CA LEU A 160 -1.67 5.37 8.91
C LEU A 160 -1.96 4.69 10.25
N SER A 161 -2.22 5.49 11.28
CA SER A 161 -2.69 5.08 12.63
C SER A 161 -4.12 5.54 12.91
N SER A 162 -4.93 5.81 11.87
CA SER A 162 -6.36 6.13 12.06
C SER A 162 -7.15 4.94 12.64
N PRO A 163 -8.25 5.17 13.38
CA PRO A 163 -9.08 4.10 13.93
C PRO A 163 -9.50 3.06 12.90
N ARG A 164 -9.85 3.50 11.68
CA ARG A 164 -10.19 2.62 10.54
C ARG A 164 -9.10 1.58 10.25
N LEU A 165 -7.84 2.01 10.22
CA LEU A 165 -6.70 1.12 9.91
C LEU A 165 -6.31 0.27 11.11
N ILE A 166 -6.40 0.82 12.33
CA ILE A 166 -6.21 0.06 13.57
C ILE A 166 -7.22 -1.08 13.65
N THR A 167 -8.51 -0.81 13.42
CA THR A 167 -9.57 -1.84 13.41
C THR A 167 -9.36 -2.88 12.30
N ALA A 168 -8.90 -2.45 11.11
CA ALA A 168 -8.61 -3.40 10.04
C ALA A 168 -7.44 -4.33 10.42
N ARG A 169 -6.37 -3.78 10.99
CA ARG A 169 -5.22 -4.57 11.47
C ARG A 169 -5.57 -5.45 12.66
N SER A 170 -6.45 -5.02 13.58
CA SER A 170 -6.86 -5.88 14.71
C SER A 170 -7.61 -7.13 14.25
N LYS A 171 -8.49 -7.00 13.25
CA LYS A 171 -9.16 -8.17 12.64
C LYS A 171 -8.15 -9.13 12.02
N ILE A 172 -7.17 -8.60 11.28
CA ILE A 172 -6.08 -9.40 10.70
C ILE A 172 -5.30 -10.11 11.81
N LEU A 173 -4.91 -9.40 12.87
CA LEU A 173 -4.16 -9.97 13.99
C LEU A 173 -4.93 -11.11 14.66
N VAL A 174 -6.24 -10.94 14.91
CA VAL A 174 -7.08 -12.00 15.49
C VAL A 174 -7.10 -13.23 14.59
N SER A 175 -7.38 -13.06 13.29
CA SER A 175 -7.36 -14.17 12.33
C SER A 175 -5.98 -14.84 12.25
N PHE A 176 -4.90 -14.06 12.34
CA PHE A 176 -3.54 -14.56 12.31
C PHE A 176 -3.21 -15.40 13.56
N ARG A 177 -3.62 -14.97 14.76
CA ARG A 177 -3.41 -15.76 15.99
C ARG A 177 -4.18 -17.08 15.97
N ILE A 178 -5.37 -17.10 15.37
CA ILE A 178 -6.14 -18.34 15.15
C ILE A 178 -5.36 -19.25 14.20
N PHE A 179 -4.89 -18.72 13.07
CA PHE A 179 -4.04 -19.46 12.14
C PHE A 179 -2.80 -20.06 12.80
N GLU A 180 -2.08 -19.31 13.64
CA GLU A 180 -0.91 -19.83 14.37
C GLU A 180 -1.27 -21.00 15.30
N GLN A 181 -2.40 -20.91 16.00
CA GLN A 181 -2.86 -21.98 16.88
C GLN A 181 -3.23 -23.25 16.09
N GLU A 182 -3.90 -23.09 14.95
CA GLU A 182 -4.25 -24.18 14.05
C GLU A 182 -3.01 -24.81 13.42
N LEU A 183 -2.04 -24.00 12.99
CA LEU A 183 -0.78 -24.44 12.42
C LEU A 183 0.06 -25.21 13.44
N SER A 184 0.16 -24.71 14.67
CA SER A 184 0.83 -25.42 15.78
C SER A 184 0.18 -26.79 16.05
N THR A 185 -1.15 -26.84 16.03
CA THR A 185 -1.89 -28.11 16.17
C THR A 185 -1.64 -29.05 15.00
N ALA A 186 -1.56 -28.51 13.78
CA ALA A 186 -1.23 -29.29 12.58
C ALA A 186 0.19 -29.85 12.63
N LEU A 187 1.16 -29.09 13.13
CA LEU A 187 2.55 -29.54 13.34
C LEU A 187 2.63 -30.66 14.37
N SER A 188 2.00 -30.52 15.53
CA SER A 188 1.95 -31.59 16.54
C SER A 188 1.39 -32.88 15.93
N LYS A 189 0.28 -32.78 15.19
CA LYS A 189 -0.26 -33.93 14.46
C LYS A 189 0.74 -34.44 13.43
N PHE A 190 1.42 -33.60 12.67
CA PHE A 190 2.41 -34.03 11.70
C PHE A 190 3.55 -34.83 12.35
N HIS A 191 4.03 -34.43 13.53
CA HIS A 191 5.03 -35.19 14.29
C HIS A 191 4.50 -36.54 14.81
N ASP A 192 3.24 -36.59 15.25
CA ASP A 192 2.60 -37.83 15.75
C ASP A 192 2.16 -38.81 14.65
N ALA A 193 2.50 -38.54 13.38
CA ALA A 193 2.16 -39.42 12.26
C ALA A 193 2.98 -40.71 12.31
N ARG A 194 2.28 -41.84 12.21
CA ARG A 194 2.89 -43.18 12.35
C ARG A 194 3.02 -43.94 11.04
N THR A 195 2.37 -43.46 9.98
CA THR A 195 2.41 -44.06 8.65
C THR A 195 2.78 -43.00 7.63
N GLU A 196 3.50 -43.39 6.58
CA GLU A 196 3.86 -42.51 5.47
C GLU A 196 2.64 -41.79 4.91
N LYS A 197 1.54 -42.53 4.68
CA LYS A 197 0.32 -41.92 4.15
C LYS A 197 -0.25 -40.84 5.09
N SER A 198 -0.23 -41.08 6.40
CA SER A 198 -0.69 -40.09 7.37
C SER A 198 0.25 -38.88 7.50
N LYS A 199 1.55 -39.09 7.28
CA LYS A 199 2.57 -38.04 7.28
C LYS A 199 2.39 -37.13 6.07
N GLU A 200 2.25 -37.72 4.88
CA GLU A 200 1.97 -37.04 3.61
C GLU A 200 0.68 -36.21 3.69
N ASP A 201 -0.43 -36.79 4.15
CA ASP A 201 -1.71 -36.09 4.25
C ASP A 201 -1.66 -34.89 5.21
N ARG A 202 -0.83 -34.96 6.26
CA ARG A 202 -0.62 -33.86 7.22
C ARG A 202 0.32 -32.80 6.67
N ALA A 203 1.39 -33.19 5.97
CA ALA A 203 2.27 -32.27 5.24
C ALA A 203 1.48 -31.44 4.22
N ARG A 204 0.62 -32.09 3.43
CA ARG A 204 -0.26 -31.40 2.47
C ARG A 204 -1.13 -30.32 3.13
N LYS A 205 -1.74 -30.64 4.28
CA LYS A 205 -2.57 -29.67 5.03
C LYS A 205 -1.77 -28.48 5.55
N ILE A 206 -0.54 -28.72 6.01
CA ILE A 206 0.37 -27.65 6.42
C ILE A 206 0.72 -26.78 5.21
N SER A 207 1.08 -27.39 4.08
CA SER A 207 1.36 -26.67 2.82
C SER A 207 0.19 -25.79 2.40
N GLU A 208 -1.03 -26.32 2.36
CA GLU A 208 -2.24 -25.58 1.99
C GLU A 208 -2.51 -24.39 2.93
N ALA A 209 -2.26 -24.56 4.24
CA ALA A 209 -2.40 -23.50 5.22
C ALA A 209 -1.33 -22.40 5.02
N LEU A 210 -0.09 -22.79 4.76
CA LEU A 210 1.01 -21.87 4.45
C LEU A 210 0.72 -21.08 3.16
N ASP A 211 0.33 -21.75 2.09
CA ASP A 211 -0.02 -21.12 0.80
C ASP A 211 -1.14 -20.08 0.98
N THR A 212 -2.15 -20.42 1.78
CA THR A 212 -3.27 -19.53 2.08
C THR A 212 -2.79 -18.25 2.79
N ILE A 213 -1.99 -18.37 3.84
CA ILE A 213 -1.54 -17.18 4.59
C ILE A 213 -0.50 -16.36 3.81
N GLU A 214 0.39 -17.02 3.06
CA GLU A 214 1.40 -16.36 2.23
C GLU A 214 0.75 -15.59 1.08
N SER A 215 -0.39 -16.06 0.56
CA SER A 215 -1.16 -15.30 -0.42
C SER A 215 -1.63 -13.93 0.12
N MET A 216 -1.91 -13.81 1.41
CA MET A 216 -2.31 -12.55 2.06
C MET A 216 -1.14 -11.57 2.24
N ALA A 217 0.09 -12.06 2.12
CA ALA A 217 1.31 -11.28 2.19
C ALA A 217 1.81 -10.80 0.81
N LYS A 218 1.15 -11.22 -0.27
CA LYS A 218 1.51 -10.81 -1.64
C LYS A 218 1.19 -9.32 -1.90
N PRO A 219 1.94 -8.65 -2.80
CA PRO A 219 1.79 -7.22 -3.05
C PRO A 219 0.39 -6.75 -3.49
N ASP A 220 -0.46 -7.64 -3.99
CA ASP A 220 -1.84 -7.35 -4.39
C ASP A 220 -2.86 -7.53 -3.26
N ALA A 221 -2.50 -8.23 -2.19
CA ALA A 221 -3.38 -8.41 -1.04
C ALA A 221 -3.52 -7.13 -0.20
N LYS A 222 -4.72 -6.92 0.34
CA LYS A 222 -5.05 -5.78 1.21
C LYS A 222 -4.22 -5.84 2.49
N LEU A 223 -3.57 -4.72 2.83
CA LEU A 223 -2.69 -4.61 4.02
C LEU A 223 -1.56 -5.67 4.05
N SER A 224 -1.09 -6.11 2.88
CA SER A 224 -0.03 -7.11 2.73
C SER A 224 1.25 -6.83 3.53
N HIS A 225 1.65 -5.55 3.69
CA HIS A 225 2.81 -5.21 4.54
C HIS A 225 2.62 -5.65 5.99
N PHE A 226 1.38 -5.60 6.51
CA PHE A 226 1.09 -6.06 7.87
C PHE A 226 1.13 -7.59 7.97
N TYR A 227 0.60 -8.31 6.98
CA TYR A 227 0.74 -9.78 6.91
C TYR A 227 2.22 -10.20 6.84
N ARG A 228 3.04 -9.54 6.02
CA ARG A 228 4.49 -9.79 5.96
C ARG A 228 5.16 -9.60 7.31
N PHE A 229 4.83 -8.52 8.03
CA PHE A 229 5.32 -8.30 9.39
C PHE A 229 4.94 -9.45 10.33
N LEU A 230 3.67 -9.88 10.32
CA LEU A 230 3.20 -10.95 11.21
C LEU A 230 3.87 -12.29 10.91
N LEU A 231 3.97 -12.67 9.64
CA LEU A 231 4.67 -13.89 9.20
C LEU A 231 6.14 -13.87 9.61
N ASN A 232 6.85 -12.77 9.32
CA ASN A 232 8.26 -12.63 9.69
C ASN A 232 8.48 -12.73 11.21
N SER A 233 7.49 -12.37 12.02
CA SER A 233 7.56 -12.40 13.48
C SER A 233 7.06 -13.71 14.11
N SER A 234 6.57 -14.66 13.31
CA SER A 234 5.92 -15.88 13.80
C SER A 234 6.88 -17.07 13.81
N ALA A 235 7.26 -17.51 15.02
CA ALA A 235 8.09 -18.70 15.19
C ALA A 235 7.39 -19.98 14.70
N VAL A 236 6.07 -20.09 14.90
CA VAL A 236 5.29 -21.26 14.48
C VAL A 236 5.25 -21.37 12.95
N TYR A 237 5.09 -20.24 12.25
CA TYR A 237 5.14 -20.20 10.80
C TYR A 237 6.51 -20.64 10.27
N HIS A 238 7.61 -20.10 10.81
CA HIS A 238 8.96 -20.49 10.39
C HIS A 238 9.24 -21.97 10.66
N GLN A 239 8.88 -22.46 11.85
CA GLN A 239 8.98 -23.89 12.17
C GLN A 239 8.20 -24.75 11.17
N ALA A 240 6.97 -24.36 10.82
CA ALA A 240 6.17 -25.11 9.85
C ALA A 240 6.81 -25.17 8.47
N LYS A 241 7.42 -24.08 8.01
CA LYS A 241 8.14 -24.05 6.73
C LYS A 241 9.36 -24.96 6.76
N ASP A 242 10.14 -24.91 7.83
CA ASP A 242 11.35 -25.71 7.95
C ASP A 242 11.02 -27.21 8.00
N GLU A 243 10.02 -27.60 8.79
CA GLU A 243 9.54 -28.99 8.88
C GLU A 243 9.01 -29.52 7.54
N LEU A 244 8.24 -28.70 6.82
CA LEU A 244 7.71 -29.09 5.51
C LEU A 244 8.84 -29.22 4.48
N ASN A 245 9.81 -28.29 4.47
CA ASN A 245 10.96 -28.34 3.57
C ASN A 245 11.82 -29.57 3.83
N ASN A 246 12.10 -29.89 5.11
CA ASN A 246 12.87 -31.08 5.47
C ASN A 246 12.18 -32.36 5.01
N TYR A 247 10.87 -32.46 5.24
CA TYR A 247 10.08 -33.60 4.79
C TYR A 247 10.09 -33.76 3.26
N LEU A 248 9.94 -32.67 2.51
CA LEU A 248 10.00 -32.72 1.03
C LEU A 248 11.37 -33.15 0.52
N CYS A 249 12.47 -32.77 1.19
CA CYS A 249 13.82 -33.22 0.85
C CYS A 249 14.06 -34.70 1.16
N GLU A 250 13.40 -35.28 2.16
CA GLU A 250 13.53 -36.70 2.51
C GLU A 250 12.76 -37.62 1.55
N VAL A 251 11.71 -37.10 0.89
CA VAL A 251 10.80 -37.87 0.03
C VAL A 251 11.17 -37.78 -1.47
N LEU A 252 12.02 -36.81 -1.86
CA LEU A 252 12.56 -36.64 -3.21
C LEU A 252 13.86 -37.44 -3.44
#